data_AF-A0AA88DI51-F1
#
_entry.id   AF-A0AA88DI51-F1
#
_cell.length_a   1.000
_cell.length_b   1.000
_cell.length_c   1.000
_cell.angle_alpha   90.00
_cell.angle_beta   90.00
_cell.angle_gamma   90.00
#
_symmetry.space_group_name_H-M   'P 1'
#
loop_
_entity.id
_entity.type
_entity.pdbx_description
1 polymer ?
#
loop_
_entity_poly.entity_id
_entity_poly.type
_entity_poly.pdbx_seq_one_letter_code
_entity_poly.pdbx_strand_id
1 'polypeptide(L)'
;MRRDVTAMSWQDFVTEFRTMYYNQEVLAAQQDKFTNLRQGSMTVMEAVKKFEQLARLCPELVPSEMEKVRRMMKMFRTDIAKQVSAGSSPPTLVSDCVSRAIRAEYWINQDKEARAQIFKAKKEEKAVAKPTQPRQDSESHPKGQASNLTQGSKQFGRNKRKGNFTGQGQPRNFPQKKNNRGNENTNIDYPMCARCGKKHPGVCKMGTNAC
;
A
#
# COMPACT_ATOMS: atom_id res chain seq x y z
N MET A 1 -40.61 20.52 -30.80
CA MET A 1 -41.70 20.05 -29.90
C MET A 1 -41.46 20.70 -28.54
N ARG A 2 -42.22 21.73 -28.16
CA ARG A 2 -42.11 22.32 -26.81
C ARG A 2 -42.86 21.40 -25.85
N ARG A 3 -42.19 20.88 -24.82
CA ARG A 3 -42.84 20.09 -23.76
C ARG A 3 -43.82 20.99 -23.01
N ASP A 4 -44.99 20.45 -22.67
CA ASP A 4 -46.00 21.15 -21.88
C ASP A 4 -45.48 21.34 -20.45
N VAL A 5 -45.24 22.60 -20.08
CA VAL A 5 -44.73 22.98 -18.76
C VAL A 5 -45.78 22.73 -17.68
N THR A 6 -47.07 22.70 -18.02
CA THR A 6 -48.16 22.52 -17.06
C THR A 6 -48.33 21.07 -16.59
N ALA A 7 -47.78 20.10 -17.34
CA ALA A 7 -47.75 18.69 -16.99
C ALA A 7 -46.39 18.21 -16.46
N MET A 8 -45.40 19.12 -16.33
CA MET A 8 -44.03 18.78 -15.96
C MET A 8 -43.92 18.52 -14.45
N SER A 9 -43.49 17.32 -14.06
CA SER A 9 -43.17 17.05 -12.66
C SER A 9 -41.87 17.75 -12.23
N TRP A 10 -41.66 17.90 -10.92
CA TRP A 10 -40.39 18.45 -10.41
C TRP A 10 -39.18 17.61 -10.85
N GLN A 11 -39.31 16.27 -10.91
CA GLN A 11 -38.25 15.40 -11.43
C GLN A 11 -37.95 15.67 -12.91
N ASP A 12 -38.98 15.91 -13.73
CA ASP A 12 -38.81 16.23 -15.15
C ASP A 12 -38.09 17.57 -15.31
N PHE A 13 -38.47 18.58 -14.53
CA PHE A 13 -37.78 19.87 -14.50
C PHE A 13 -36.31 19.72 -14.11
N VAL A 14 -36.00 18.99 -13.03
CA VAL A 14 -34.62 18.78 -12.58
C VAL A 14 -33.80 18.03 -13.64
N THR A 15 -34.41 17.05 -14.31
CA THR A 15 -33.75 16.29 -15.38
C THR A 15 -33.47 17.16 -16.59
N GLU A 16 -34.44 17.97 -17.03
CA GLU A 16 -34.28 18.90 -18.15
C GLU A 16 -33.25 19.98 -17.82
N PHE A 17 -33.35 20.57 -16.61
CA PHE A 17 -32.41 21.57 -16.12
C PHE A 17 -30.98 21.02 -16.08
N ARG A 18 -30.79 19.79 -15.56
CA ARG A 18 -29.49 19.12 -15.59
C ARG A 18 -29.02 18.90 -17.02
N THR A 19 -29.88 18.43 -17.91
CA THR A 19 -29.50 18.18 -19.32
C THR A 19 -29.11 19.46 -20.07
N MET A 20 -29.80 20.56 -19.79
CA MET A 20 -29.60 21.85 -20.47
C MET A 20 -28.44 22.67 -19.91
N TYR A 21 -28.18 22.60 -18.59
CA TYR A 21 -27.21 23.45 -17.91
C TYR A 21 -26.00 22.70 -17.35
N TYR A 22 -26.09 21.39 -17.16
CA TYR A 22 -24.96 20.54 -16.79
C TYR A 22 -24.62 19.62 -17.95
N ASN A 23 -23.47 19.86 -18.59
CA ASN A 23 -22.95 18.92 -19.60
C ASN A 23 -22.88 17.50 -18.98
N GLN A 24 -23.44 16.50 -19.68
CA GLN A 24 -23.43 15.10 -19.23
C GLN A 24 -22.02 14.63 -18.86
N GLU A 25 -21.00 15.09 -19.58
CA GLU A 25 -19.59 14.79 -19.28
C GLU A 25 -19.15 15.36 -17.92
N VAL A 26 -19.64 16.55 -17.55
CA VAL A 26 -19.35 17.16 -16.26
C VAL A 26 -20.03 16.38 -15.14
N LEU A 27 -21.27 15.94 -15.33
CA LEU A 27 -21.96 15.08 -14.35
C LEU A 27 -21.25 13.74 -14.18
N ALA A 28 -20.88 13.09 -15.29
CA ALA A 28 -20.11 11.85 -15.26
C ALA A 28 -18.78 12.05 -14.52
N ALA A 29 -18.06 13.13 -14.81
CA ALA A 29 -16.82 13.46 -14.10
C ALA A 29 -17.03 13.69 -12.58
N GLN A 30 -18.15 14.28 -12.16
CA GLN A 30 -18.48 14.42 -10.73
C GLN A 30 -18.84 13.08 -10.08
N GLN A 31 -19.59 12.22 -10.79
CA GLN A 31 -19.89 10.86 -10.34
C GLN A 31 -18.62 10.01 -10.20
N ASP A 32 -17.69 10.14 -11.13
CA ASP A 32 -16.38 9.49 -11.08
C ASP A 32 -15.55 9.99 -9.91
N LYS A 33 -15.50 11.32 -9.70
CA LYS A 33 -14.85 11.91 -8.52
C LYS A 33 -15.45 11.38 -7.23
N PHE A 34 -16.76 11.22 -7.15
CA PHE A 34 -17.42 10.69 -5.96
C PHE A 34 -17.14 9.20 -5.74
N THR A 35 -17.20 8.40 -6.80
CA THR A 35 -16.96 6.95 -6.74
C THR A 35 -15.49 6.63 -6.39
N ASN A 36 -14.58 7.46 -6.89
CA ASN A 36 -13.15 7.34 -6.64
C ASN A 36 -12.67 8.15 -5.43
N LEU A 37 -13.58 8.77 -4.67
CA LEU A 37 -13.19 9.52 -3.47
C LEU A 37 -12.52 8.57 -2.46
N ARG A 38 -11.33 8.95 -2.02
CA ARG A 38 -10.57 8.28 -0.97
C ARG A 38 -10.07 9.33 0.01
N GLN A 39 -10.02 8.99 1.29
CA GLN A 39 -9.52 9.86 2.34
C GLN A 39 -8.06 10.24 2.09
N GLY A 40 -7.20 9.30 1.69
CA GLY A 40 -5.80 9.57 1.39
C GLY A 40 -5.06 10.17 2.58
N SER A 41 -4.44 11.34 2.39
CA SER A 41 -3.75 12.11 3.43
C SER A 41 -4.66 13.08 4.19
N MET A 42 -5.93 13.18 3.82
CA MET A 42 -6.88 14.07 4.49
C MET A 42 -7.28 13.52 5.86
N THR A 43 -7.63 14.43 6.76
CA THR A 43 -8.31 14.04 8.00
C THR A 43 -9.68 13.44 7.70
N VAL A 44 -10.23 12.69 8.65
CA VAL A 44 -11.59 12.14 8.53
C VAL A 44 -12.59 13.25 8.27
N MET A 45 -12.50 14.37 8.98
CA MET A 45 -13.44 15.49 8.85
C MET A 45 -13.37 16.16 7.48
N GLU A 46 -12.18 16.37 6.94
CA GLU A 46 -12.04 16.94 5.60
C GLU A 46 -12.60 15.97 4.53
N ALA A 47 -12.36 14.67 4.69
CA ALA A 47 -12.87 13.67 3.75
C ALA A 47 -14.40 13.61 3.80
N VAL A 48 -15.00 13.63 4.99
CA VAL A 48 -16.45 13.71 5.20
C VAL A 48 -17.02 14.98 4.57
N LYS A 49 -16.38 16.14 4.76
CA LYS A 49 -16.82 17.41 4.14
C LYS A 49 -16.84 17.32 2.61
N LYS A 50 -15.79 16.76 1.99
CA LYS A 50 -15.75 16.55 0.53
C LYS A 50 -16.80 15.53 0.08
N PHE A 51 -17.01 14.46 0.86
CA PHE A 51 -18.05 13.47 0.60
C PHE A 51 -19.43 14.13 0.56
N GLU A 52 -19.77 14.98 1.53
CA GLU A 52 -21.07 15.66 1.58
C GLU A 52 -21.26 16.65 0.42
N GLN A 53 -20.20 17.33 -0.03
CA GLN A 53 -20.26 18.20 -1.20
C GLN A 53 -20.60 17.40 -2.46
N LEU A 54 -19.92 16.27 -2.67
CA LEU A 54 -20.16 15.41 -3.83
C LEU A 54 -21.50 14.67 -3.74
N ALA A 55 -21.92 14.27 -2.54
CA ALA A 55 -23.23 13.67 -2.28
C ALA A 55 -24.39 14.60 -2.65
N ARG A 56 -24.24 15.92 -2.44
CA ARG A 56 -25.21 16.92 -2.88
C ARG A 56 -25.30 17.04 -4.40
N LEU A 57 -24.18 16.87 -5.10
CA LEU A 57 -24.12 16.90 -6.57
C LEU A 57 -24.62 15.61 -7.20
N CYS A 58 -24.43 14.47 -6.53
CA CYS A 58 -24.77 13.14 -7.03
C CYS A 58 -25.71 12.39 -6.06
N PRO A 59 -26.93 12.90 -5.79
CA PRO A 59 -27.86 12.28 -4.85
C PRO A 59 -28.23 10.85 -5.23
N GLU A 60 -28.27 10.54 -6.53
CA GLU A 60 -28.55 9.20 -7.08
C GLU A 60 -27.54 8.15 -6.61
N LEU A 61 -26.31 8.54 -6.27
CA LEU A 61 -25.28 7.62 -5.80
C LEU A 61 -25.45 7.27 -4.32
N VAL A 62 -26.22 8.06 -3.55
CA VAL A 62 -26.46 7.91 -2.11
C VAL A 62 -27.95 8.07 -1.78
N PRO A 63 -28.81 7.17 -2.30
CA PRO A 63 -30.26 7.28 -2.14
C PRO A 63 -30.73 7.02 -0.70
N SER A 64 -29.92 6.35 0.12
CA SER A 64 -30.26 6.01 1.50
C SER A 64 -29.12 6.30 2.46
N GLU A 65 -29.44 6.41 3.75
CA GLU A 65 -28.43 6.61 4.80
C GLU A 65 -27.46 5.42 4.87
N MET A 66 -27.97 4.20 4.72
CA MET A 66 -27.13 3.00 4.65
C MET A 66 -26.13 3.06 3.49
N GLU A 67 -26.55 3.54 2.31
CA GLU A 67 -25.64 3.67 1.17
C GLU A 67 -24.60 4.78 1.40
N LYS A 68 -24.95 5.86 2.11
CA LYS A 68 -23.97 6.87 2.56
C LYS A 68 -22.91 6.22 3.45
N VAL A 69 -23.33 5.46 4.46
CA VAL A 69 -22.40 4.77 5.36
C VAL A 69 -21.51 3.79 4.59
N ARG A 70 -22.10 2.97 3.71
CA ARG A 70 -21.36 2.01 2.88
C ARG A 70 -20.27 2.69 2.05
N ARG A 71 -20.57 3.84 1.45
CA ARG A 71 -19.59 4.59 0.66
C ARG A 71 -18.56 5.31 1.53
N MET A 72 -18.94 5.86 2.69
CA MET A 72 -17.99 6.41 3.65
C MET A 72 -16.98 5.35 4.11
N MET A 73 -17.44 4.13 4.41
CA MET A 73 -16.57 3.00 4.75
C MET A 73 -15.56 2.66 3.64
N LYS A 74 -15.95 2.78 2.36
CA LYS A 74 -15.04 2.60 1.21
C LYS A 74 -14.09 3.78 0.99
N MET A 75 -14.51 4.98 1.36
CA MET A 75 -13.72 6.20 1.24
C MET A 75 -12.62 6.25 2.29
N PHE A 76 -12.91 5.85 3.54
CA PHE A 76 -11.94 5.90 4.63
C PHE A 76 -10.71 5.05 4.37
N ARG A 77 -9.58 5.44 4.96
CA ARG A 77 -8.37 4.61 4.93
C ARG A 77 -8.65 3.25 5.56
N THR A 78 -7.95 2.22 5.10
CA THR A 78 -8.18 0.84 5.55
C THR A 78 -7.92 0.62 7.04
N ASP A 79 -6.97 1.36 7.64
CA ASP A 79 -6.68 1.33 9.07
C ASP A 79 -7.87 1.86 9.89
N ILE A 80 -8.46 2.99 9.47
CA ILE A 80 -9.65 3.59 10.08
C ILE A 80 -10.88 2.72 9.84
N ALA A 81 -11.14 2.28 8.60
CA ALA A 81 -12.32 1.49 8.25
C ALA A 81 -12.39 0.18 9.05
N LYS A 82 -11.26 -0.49 9.27
CA LYS A 82 -11.19 -1.68 10.13
C LYS A 82 -11.62 -1.38 11.56
N GLN A 83 -11.18 -0.25 12.13
CA GLN A 83 -11.56 0.16 13.48
C GLN A 83 -13.03 0.56 13.56
N VAL A 84 -13.57 1.22 12.53
CA VAL A 84 -15.00 1.58 12.47
C VAL A 84 -15.89 0.34 12.40
N SER A 85 -15.46 -0.68 11.65
CA SER A 85 -16.13 -1.98 11.59
C SER A 85 -15.92 -2.84 12.83
N ALA A 86 -14.88 -2.59 13.64
CA ALA A 86 -14.61 -3.35 14.84
C ALA A 86 -15.65 -2.98 15.92
N GLY A 87 -16.41 -3.96 16.38
CA GLY A 87 -17.48 -3.81 17.36
C GLY A 87 -18.55 -4.88 17.17
N SER A 88 -19.60 -4.83 18.00
CA SER A 88 -20.69 -5.82 17.95
C SER A 88 -21.50 -5.76 16.65
N SER A 89 -21.56 -4.59 16.00
CA SER A 89 -22.20 -4.41 14.69
C SER A 89 -21.56 -3.28 13.87
N PRO A 90 -21.59 -3.38 12.53
CA PRO A 90 -21.23 -2.28 11.64
C PRO A 90 -22.13 -1.06 11.86
N PRO A 91 -21.63 0.17 11.63
CA PRO A 91 -22.45 1.36 11.72
C PRO A 91 -23.55 1.33 10.65
N THR A 92 -24.75 1.77 11.02
CA THR A 92 -25.90 1.92 10.11
C THR A 92 -26.30 3.37 9.89
N LEU A 93 -25.83 4.26 10.76
CA LEU A 93 -26.06 5.70 10.73
C LEU A 93 -24.78 6.46 10.37
N VAL A 94 -24.93 7.58 9.65
CA VAL A 94 -23.78 8.41 9.25
C VAL A 94 -23.08 9.00 10.47
N SER A 95 -23.84 9.46 11.46
CA SER A 95 -23.30 10.03 12.71
C SER A 95 -22.41 9.05 13.47
N ASP A 96 -22.84 7.80 13.60
CA ASP A 96 -22.08 6.74 14.27
C ASP A 96 -20.82 6.38 13.46
N CYS A 97 -20.95 6.23 12.14
CA CYS A 97 -19.82 5.97 11.24
C CYS A 97 -18.73 7.05 11.38
N VAL A 98 -19.11 8.33 11.33
CA VAL A 98 -18.18 9.47 11.44
C VAL A 98 -17.59 9.54 12.85
N SER A 99 -18.39 9.37 13.90
CA SER A 99 -17.92 9.43 15.29
C SER A 99 -16.93 8.32 15.62
N ARG A 100 -17.15 7.11 15.09
CA ARG A 100 -16.17 6.01 15.19
C ARG A 100 -14.90 6.32 14.41
N ALA A 101 -15.03 6.88 13.20
CA ALA A 101 -13.89 7.20 12.34
C ALA A 101 -12.98 8.28 12.95
N ILE A 102 -13.55 9.33 13.54
CA ILE A 102 -12.80 10.40 14.22
C ILE A 102 -12.01 9.82 15.40
N ARG A 103 -12.65 9.00 16.24
CA ARG A 103 -11.99 8.33 17.36
C ARG A 103 -10.86 7.42 16.88
N ALA A 104 -11.10 6.63 15.83
CA ALA A 104 -10.08 5.76 15.25
C ALA A 104 -8.89 6.58 14.72
N GLU A 105 -9.13 7.67 14.00
CA GLU A 105 -8.07 8.53 13.48
C GLU A 105 -7.20 9.11 14.61
N TYR A 106 -7.82 9.59 15.69
CA TYR A 106 -7.12 10.10 16.86
C TYR A 106 -6.14 9.06 17.44
N TRP A 107 -6.64 7.86 17.78
CA TRP A 107 -5.82 6.82 18.40
C TRP A 107 -4.75 6.27 17.46
N ILE A 108 -5.05 6.14 16.17
CA ILE A 108 -4.08 5.72 15.16
C ILE A 108 -2.95 6.75 15.04
N ASN A 109 -3.26 8.05 15.07
CA ASN A 109 -2.23 9.08 14.98
C ASN A 109 -1.36 9.12 16.24
N GLN A 110 -1.96 8.95 17.44
CA GLN A 110 -1.22 8.81 18.69
C GLN A 110 -0.23 7.63 18.66
N ASP A 111 -0.66 6.44 18.22
CA ASP A 111 0.22 5.27 18.08
C ASP A 111 1.33 5.50 17.04
N LYS A 112 1.00 6.13 15.90
CA LYS A 112 1.99 6.50 14.87
C LYS A 112 3.04 7.46 15.42
N GLU A 113 2.63 8.49 16.15
CA GLU A 113 3.53 9.47 16.78
C GLU A 113 4.41 8.80 17.84
N ALA A 114 3.85 8.00 18.74
CA ALA A 114 4.61 7.27 19.76
C ALA A 114 5.67 6.35 19.13
N ARG A 115 5.30 5.59 18.08
CA ARG A 115 6.24 4.75 17.32
C ARG A 115 7.33 5.56 16.62
N ALA A 116 6.98 6.72 16.07
CA ALA A 116 7.95 7.60 15.43
C ALA A 116 8.98 8.14 16.44
N GLN A 117 8.56 8.49 17.66
CA GLN A 117 9.48 8.92 18.73
C GLN A 117 10.43 7.78 19.16
N ILE A 118 9.91 6.56 19.33
CA ILE A 118 10.73 5.39 19.65
C ILE A 118 11.77 5.12 18.55
N PHE A 119 11.35 5.22 17.29
CA PHE A 119 12.26 5.03 16.15
C PHE A 119 13.34 6.11 16.10
N LYS A 120 12.98 7.37 16.37
CA LYS A 120 13.90 8.50 16.44
C LYS A 120 14.95 8.30 17.55
N ALA A 121 14.52 7.97 18.76
CA ALA A 121 15.41 7.72 19.90
C ALA A 121 16.42 6.58 19.61
N LYS A 122 15.95 5.45 19.05
CA LYS A 122 16.84 4.34 18.67
C LYS A 122 17.85 4.72 17.58
N LYS A 123 17.50 5.64 16.68
CA LYS A 123 18.41 6.13 15.64
C LYS A 123 19.50 7.03 16.25
N GLU A 124 19.14 7.87 17.21
CA GLU A 124 20.06 8.74 17.94
C GLU A 124 21.02 7.93 18.84
N GLU A 125 20.52 6.92 19.56
CA GLU A 125 21.34 6.00 20.35
C GLU A 125 22.40 5.30 19.49
N LYS A 126 22.02 4.79 18.32
CA LYS A 126 22.96 4.16 17.36
C LYS A 126 23.95 5.15 16.74
N ALA A 127 23.59 6.43 16.64
CA ALA A 127 24.49 7.47 16.15
C ALA A 127 25.53 7.86 17.21
N VAL A 128 25.14 7.88 18.49
CA VAL A 128 26.04 8.14 19.62
C VAL A 128 26.95 6.94 19.91
N ALA A 129 26.47 5.71 19.73
CA ALA A 129 27.25 4.48 19.95
C ALA A 129 28.30 4.18 18.85
N LYS A 130 28.47 5.04 17.84
CA LYS A 130 29.53 4.92 16.84
C LYS A 130 30.78 5.66 17.39
N PRO A 131 31.82 4.97 17.88
CA PRO A 131 32.98 5.66 18.40
C PRO A 131 33.71 6.29 17.21
N THR A 132 33.93 7.60 17.28
CA THR A 132 35.04 8.24 16.58
C THR A 132 36.31 7.67 17.19
N GLN A 133 36.77 6.52 16.68
CA GLN A 133 38.14 6.09 16.95
C GLN A 133 39.06 7.17 16.39
N PRO A 134 39.94 7.79 17.21
CA PRO A 134 41.05 8.54 16.67
C PRO A 134 41.86 7.53 15.85
N ARG A 135 42.07 7.79 14.56
CA ARG A 135 43.18 7.15 13.84
C ARG A 135 44.44 7.56 14.57
N GLN A 136 45.00 6.66 15.37
CA GLN A 136 46.35 6.78 15.87
C GLN A 136 47.27 6.47 14.70
N ASP A 137 47.79 7.53 14.07
CA ASP A 137 48.97 7.43 13.23
C ASP A 137 50.15 7.12 14.17
N SER A 138 50.65 5.90 14.11
CA SER A 138 51.93 5.51 14.69
C SER A 138 52.94 5.27 13.56
N GLU A 139 53.71 6.31 13.25
CA GLU A 139 55.01 6.21 12.57
C GLU A 139 56.09 5.94 13.65
N SER A 140 56.98 4.95 13.54
CA SER A 140 58.19 4.98 12.68
C SER A 140 59.00 3.65 12.86
N HIS A 141 59.27 2.84 11.82
CA HIS A 141 60.45 2.73 10.89
C HIS A 141 61.54 1.70 11.30
N PRO A 142 62.48 1.19 10.44
CA PRO A 142 62.65 1.24 8.96
C PRO A 142 63.12 -0.08 8.24
N LYS A 143 62.99 -0.15 6.89
CA LYS A 143 63.89 -0.77 5.85
C LYS A 143 63.04 -1.22 4.63
N GLY A 144 63.25 -0.82 3.38
CA GLY A 144 64.26 0.01 2.74
C GLY A 144 63.74 0.61 1.41
N GLN A 145 64.57 1.46 0.82
CA GLN A 145 64.40 2.27 -0.40
C GLN A 145 64.02 1.40 -1.64
N ALA A 146 63.36 1.87 -2.72
CA ALA A 146 63.47 3.16 -3.38
C ALA A 146 62.28 3.51 -4.33
N SER A 147 62.07 4.83 -4.49
CA SER A 147 61.69 5.62 -5.68
C SER A 147 60.33 5.48 -6.42
N ASN A 148 59.50 6.52 -6.18
CA ASN A 148 58.92 7.50 -7.13
C ASN A 148 57.63 7.26 -7.96
N LEU A 149 56.69 8.21 -7.74
CA LEU A 149 55.78 8.91 -8.69
C LEU A 149 54.65 8.08 -9.38
N THR A 150 53.37 8.46 -9.56
CA THR A 150 52.59 9.72 -9.38
C THR A 150 51.08 9.39 -9.44
N GLN A 151 50.25 10.11 -8.66
CA GLN A 151 48.84 10.54 -8.86
C GLN A 151 47.73 9.61 -9.44
N GLY A 152 46.55 9.64 -8.78
CA GLY A 152 45.28 9.79 -9.54
C GLY A 152 44.01 9.14 -8.98
N SER A 153 43.35 9.83 -8.02
CA SER A 153 41.89 9.94 -7.81
C SER A 153 40.93 8.78 -8.20
N LYS A 154 40.17 8.26 -7.23
CA LYS A 154 38.83 7.68 -7.47
C LYS A 154 37.75 8.47 -6.77
N GLN A 155 37.10 9.30 -7.58
CA GLN A 155 35.87 10.04 -7.31
C GLN A 155 34.65 9.14 -7.59
N PHE A 156 33.61 9.37 -6.77
CA PHE A 156 32.20 8.98 -6.87
C PHE A 156 31.63 8.58 -8.24
N GLY A 157 30.66 7.64 -8.25
CA GLY A 157 29.68 7.57 -9.34
C GLY A 157 28.83 6.30 -9.40
N ARG A 158 27.54 6.43 -9.10
CA ARG A 158 26.48 5.46 -9.43
C ARG A 158 26.35 5.30 -10.96
N ASN A 159 26.00 4.11 -11.46
CA ASN A 159 24.77 3.84 -12.24
C ASN A 159 24.81 2.53 -13.06
N LYS A 160 23.77 1.71 -12.87
CA LYS A 160 22.80 1.24 -13.89
C LYS A 160 23.37 0.78 -15.25
N ARG A 161 23.24 -0.51 -15.58
CA ARG A 161 23.15 -0.96 -16.99
C ARG A 161 22.04 -1.98 -17.22
N LYS A 162 21.17 -1.54 -18.12
CA LYS A 162 20.08 -2.22 -18.84
C LYS A 162 20.74 -2.98 -19.99
N GLY A 163 20.31 -4.20 -20.30
CA GLY A 163 20.75 -4.96 -21.48
C GLY A 163 19.56 -5.61 -22.17
N ASN A 164 19.29 -5.19 -23.40
CA ASN A 164 18.20 -5.62 -24.27
C ASN A 164 18.85 -6.00 -25.61
N PHE A 165 18.61 -7.20 -26.15
CA PHE A 165 18.76 -7.45 -27.59
C PHE A 165 17.91 -8.63 -28.09
N THR A 166 17.19 -8.33 -29.17
CA THR A 166 16.41 -9.09 -30.16
C THR A 166 17.24 -10.20 -30.86
N GLY A 167 16.75 -11.28 -31.47
CA GLY A 167 15.39 -11.75 -31.79
C GLY A 167 15.40 -13.10 -32.57
N GLN A 168 14.19 -13.62 -32.79
CA GLN A 168 13.65 -14.51 -33.85
C GLN A 168 14.28 -15.89 -34.20
N GLY A 169 13.42 -16.95 -34.17
CA GLY A 169 13.49 -18.08 -35.11
C GLY A 169 13.29 -19.51 -34.55
N GLN A 170 12.05 -20.00 -34.50
CA GLN A 170 11.55 -21.36 -34.18
C GLN A 170 11.63 -22.33 -35.40
N PRO A 171 11.11 -23.60 -35.39
CA PRO A 171 10.80 -24.57 -34.31
C PRO A 171 11.21 -26.05 -34.64
N ARG A 172 11.04 -27.01 -33.71
CA ARG A 172 10.33 -28.32 -33.92
C ARG A 172 10.12 -29.11 -32.60
N ASN A 173 9.00 -29.85 -32.58
CA ASN A 173 8.25 -30.45 -31.46
C ASN A 173 8.81 -31.77 -30.86
N PHE A 174 8.60 -32.03 -29.56
CA PHE A 174 7.64 -32.99 -28.93
C PHE A 174 7.95 -33.16 -27.41
N PRO A 175 7.06 -33.74 -26.54
CA PRO A 175 6.61 -33.09 -25.30
C PRO A 175 7.11 -33.79 -24.02
N GLN A 176 7.32 -33.04 -22.93
CA GLN A 176 7.49 -33.69 -21.62
C GLN A 176 6.92 -32.92 -20.42
N LYS A 177 6.36 -33.73 -19.53
CA LYS A 177 5.43 -33.46 -18.44
C LYS A 177 5.91 -32.46 -17.39
N LYS A 178 4.93 -31.71 -16.87
CA LYS A 178 4.94 -30.89 -15.66
C LYS A 178 5.38 -31.69 -14.43
N ASN A 179 6.19 -31.07 -13.56
CA ASN A 179 5.77 -30.70 -12.20
C ASN A 179 6.92 -30.02 -11.45
N ASN A 180 6.80 -28.70 -11.25
CA ASN A 180 7.63 -27.94 -10.32
C ASN A 180 6.70 -27.34 -9.26
N ARG A 181 6.65 -27.98 -8.09
CA ARG A 181 6.12 -27.43 -6.83
C ARG A 181 7.33 -27.39 -5.89
N GLY A 182 7.70 -26.32 -5.23
CA GLY A 182 6.88 -25.27 -4.64
C GLY A 182 7.56 -25.02 -3.30
N ASN A 183 8.36 -23.96 -3.23
CA ASN A 183 9.00 -23.49 -2.01
C ASN A 183 7.95 -22.71 -1.23
N GLU A 184 7.13 -23.41 -0.44
CA GLU A 184 6.17 -22.78 0.44
C GLU A 184 6.31 -23.32 1.87
N ASN A 185 6.65 -22.39 2.74
CA ASN A 185 6.83 -22.51 4.17
C ASN A 185 5.46 -22.76 4.84
N THR A 186 4.98 -24.01 4.81
CA THR A 186 3.80 -24.43 5.56
C THR A 186 4.24 -25.08 6.88
N ASN A 187 3.76 -24.51 7.99
CA ASN A 187 3.84 -25.06 9.35
C ASN A 187 3.03 -26.37 9.41
N ILE A 188 3.62 -27.45 8.90
CA ILE A 188 3.11 -28.81 9.01
C ILE A 188 4.03 -29.53 9.99
N ASP A 189 3.48 -29.91 11.14
CA ASP A 189 4.23 -30.49 12.25
C ASP A 189 4.58 -31.96 11.97
N TYR A 190 5.59 -32.18 11.13
CA TYR A 190 6.16 -33.51 10.93
C TYR A 190 7.10 -33.86 12.08
N PRO A 191 7.12 -35.13 12.54
CA PRO A 191 8.03 -35.56 13.60
C PRO A 191 9.49 -35.36 13.17
N MET A 192 10.35 -35.05 14.15
CA MET A 192 11.77 -34.86 13.91
C MET A 192 12.42 -36.21 13.61
N CYS A 193 13.16 -36.32 12.51
CA CYS A 193 13.80 -37.58 12.13
C CYS A 193 15.02 -37.89 13.01
N ALA A 194 15.05 -39.06 13.64
CA ALA A 194 16.17 -39.51 14.48
C ALA A 194 17.49 -39.76 13.73
N ARG A 195 17.46 -39.90 12.39
CA ARG A 195 18.68 -40.07 11.57
C ARG A 195 19.32 -38.73 11.16
N CYS A 196 18.51 -37.72 10.80
CA CYS A 196 19.01 -36.47 10.22
C CYS A 196 18.70 -35.20 11.03
N GLY A 197 17.91 -35.30 12.08
CA GLY A 197 17.53 -34.16 12.92
C GLY A 197 16.60 -33.14 12.26
N LYS A 198 16.09 -33.39 11.04
CA LYS A 198 15.17 -32.49 10.31
C LYS A 198 13.75 -33.06 10.26
N LYS A 199 12.76 -32.17 10.16
CA LYS A 199 11.35 -32.52 9.93
C LYS A 199 11.11 -32.75 8.44
N HIS A 200 10.59 -33.92 8.06
CA HIS A 200 10.20 -34.21 6.68
C HIS A 200 9.06 -35.23 6.65
N PRO A 201 8.17 -35.17 5.65
CA PRO A 201 7.25 -36.27 5.40
C PRO A 201 8.01 -37.49 4.85
N GLY A 202 7.71 -38.69 5.35
CA GLY A 202 8.20 -39.94 4.79
C GLY A 202 9.60 -40.38 5.25
N VAL A 203 10.16 -41.39 4.57
CA VAL A 203 11.39 -42.09 4.97
C VAL A 203 12.62 -41.22 4.74
N CYS A 204 13.50 -41.15 5.75
CA CYS A 204 14.73 -40.38 5.68
C CYS A 204 15.72 -41.01 4.70
N LYS A 205 16.06 -40.28 3.64
CA LYS A 205 17.06 -40.68 2.63
C LYS A 205 18.50 -40.26 2.98
N MET A 206 18.73 -39.69 4.17
CA MET A 206 20.08 -39.31 4.57
C MET A 206 20.94 -40.56 4.78
N GLY A 207 22.03 -40.69 4.00
CA GLY A 207 22.94 -41.84 4.04
C GLY A 207 22.59 -42.97 3.06
N THR A 208 21.49 -42.87 2.32
CA THR A 208 21.23 -43.74 1.17
C THR A 208 21.69 -43.01 -0.10
N ASN A 209 22.60 -43.59 -0.90
CA ASN A 209 23.06 -43.03 -2.19
C ASN A 209 21.95 -43.06 -3.27
N ALA A 210 20.79 -42.47 -2.95
CA ALA A 210 19.65 -42.34 -3.84
C ALA A 210 19.23 -40.87 -3.87
N CYS A 211 19.49 -40.20 -5.00
CA CYS A 211 18.93 -38.89 -5.30
C CYS A 211 17.40 -38.96 -5.44
#